data_AF-A0A1S7SA34-F1
#
_entry.id   AF-A0A1S7SA34-F1
#
_cell.length_a   1.000
_cell.length_b   1.000
_cell.length_c   1.000
_cell.angle_alpha   90.00
_cell.angle_beta   90.00
_cell.angle_gamma   90.00
#
_symmetry.space_group_name_H-M   'P 1'
#
loop_
_entity.id
_entity.type
_entity.pdbx_description
1 polymer ?
#
loop_
_entity_poly.entity_id
_entity_poly.type
_entity_poly.pdbx_seq_one_letter_code
_entity_poly.pdbx_strand_id
1 'polypeptide(L)' 'MGCKTFLATNPAELEDALAKAKSLDGPTVIVVKAETRGGSIGSELWWEVGVAEVSELDRVKAARKRYDAGKAKQKVMV' A
#
# COMPACT_ATOMS: atom_id res chain seq x y z
N MET A 1 -1.54 19.93 -13.59
CA MET A 1 -0.98 19.86 -12.21
C MET A 1 0.38 20.53 -12.22
N GLY A 2 0.69 21.40 -11.25
CA GLY A 2 1.91 22.25 -11.23
C GLY A 2 2.98 21.82 -10.24
N CYS A 3 2.97 20.56 -9.79
CA CYS A 3 3.93 20.04 -8.80
C CYS A 3 5.25 19.64 -9.47
N LYS A 4 6.36 19.75 -8.74
CA LYS A 4 7.64 19.20 -9.21
C LYS A 4 7.54 17.68 -9.32
N THR A 5 8.05 17.11 -10.41
CA THR A 5 8.00 15.67 -10.67
C THR A 5 9.39 15.06 -10.80
N PHE A 6 9.56 13.86 -10.25
CA PHE A 6 10.71 12.98 -10.45
C PHE A 6 10.22 11.62 -10.93
N LEU A 7 11.03 10.93 -11.73
CA LEU A 7 10.82 9.54 -12.10
C LEU A 7 11.95 8.71 -11.49
N ALA A 8 11.60 7.62 -10.81
CA ALA A 8 12.55 6.65 -10.27
C ALA A 8 12.23 5.26 -10.78
N THR A 9 13.24 4.58 -11.31
CA THR A 9 13.14 3.23 -11.92
C THR A 9 13.89 2.17 -11.12
N ASN A 10 14.65 2.57 -10.11
CA ASN A 10 15.36 1.70 -9.19
C ASN A 10 15.46 2.35 -7.78
N PRO A 11 15.86 1.59 -6.74
CA PRO A 11 15.93 2.10 -5.37
C PRO A 11 16.86 3.31 -5.21
N ALA A 12 18.02 3.32 -5.87
CA ALA A 12 18.97 4.43 -5.76
C ALA A 12 18.38 5.74 -6.31
N GLU A 13 17.71 5.69 -7.47
CA GLU A 13 17.01 6.85 -8.03
C GLU A 13 15.88 7.35 -7.13
N LEU A 14 15.21 6.44 -6.41
CA LEU A 14 14.15 6.80 -5.46
C LEU A 14 14.74 7.53 -4.23
N GLU A 15 15.84 7.02 -3.66
CA GLU A 15 16.55 7.68 -2.56
C GLU A 15 17.00 9.10 -2.96
N ASP A 16 17.56 9.23 -4.14
CA ASP A 16 17.98 10.51 -4.73
C ASP A 16 16.81 11.49 -4.91
N ALA A 17 15.68 11.00 -5.44
CA ALA A 17 14.47 11.78 -5.65
C ALA A 17 13.87 12.23 -4.31
N LEU A 18 13.90 11.38 -3.28
CA LEU A 18 13.46 11.72 -1.93
C LEU A 18 14.33 12.78 -1.29
N ALA A 19 15.66 12.70 -1.45
CA ALA A 19 16.57 13.72 -0.96
C ALA A 19 16.30 15.09 -1.62
N LYS A 20 16.14 15.10 -2.95
CA LYS A 20 15.81 16.31 -3.72
C LYS A 20 14.43 16.86 -3.33
N ALA A 21 13.43 16.01 -3.17
CA ALA A 21 12.07 16.42 -2.78
C ALA A 21 12.03 17.18 -1.45
N LYS A 22 12.84 16.77 -0.46
CA LYS A 22 12.91 17.43 0.85
C LYS A 22 13.46 18.86 0.79
N SER A 23 14.24 19.19 -0.23
CA SER A 23 14.80 20.53 -0.42
C SER A 23 13.90 21.50 -1.19
N LEU A 24 12.77 21.01 -1.71
CA LEU A 24 11.86 21.81 -2.54
C LEU A 24 10.70 22.35 -1.71
N ASP A 25 10.31 23.58 -2.02
CA ASP A 25 9.09 24.16 -1.48
C ASP A 25 7.87 23.61 -2.22
N GLY A 26 6.89 23.14 -1.45
CA GLY A 26 5.60 22.69 -1.96
C GLY A 26 5.55 21.22 -2.39
N PRO A 27 4.40 20.79 -2.95
CA PRO A 27 4.15 19.39 -3.25
C PRO A 27 5.07 18.88 -4.37
N THR A 28 5.68 17.72 -4.12
CA THR A 28 6.50 16.98 -5.08
C THR A 28 5.87 15.62 -5.35
N VAL A 29 5.89 15.20 -6.62
CA VAL A 29 5.44 13.88 -7.06
C VAL A 29 6.65 13.06 -7.50
N ILE A 30 6.85 11.89 -6.91
CA ILE A 30 7.86 10.93 -7.34
C ILE A 30 7.13 9.74 -7.95
N VAL A 31 7.24 9.59 -9.26
CA VAL A 31 6.69 8.44 -9.99
C VAL A 31 7.69 7.30 -9.85
N VAL A 32 7.27 6.21 -9.20
CA VAL A 32 8.09 5.00 -9.06
C VAL A 32 7.53 3.93 -9.96
N LYS A 33 8.35 3.39 -10.86
CA LYS A 33 7.95 2.24 -11.66
C LYS A 33 8.05 0.98 -10.80
N ALA A 34 6.94 0.61 -10.15
CA ALA A 34 6.83 -0.67 -9.48
C ALA A 34 6.83 -1.79 -10.53
N GLU A 35 7.69 -2.79 -10.36
CA GLU A 35 7.74 -3.97 -11.22
C GLU A 35 6.40 -4.73 -11.13
N THR A 36 5.70 -4.86 -12.24
CA THR A 36 4.42 -5.58 -12.30
C THR A 36 4.61 -7.09 -12.11
N ARG A 37 5.83 -7.61 -12.33
CA ARG A 37 6.21 -9.03 -12.24
C ARG A 37 6.85 -9.46 -10.92
N GLY A 38 6.78 -8.65 -9.88
CA GLY A 38 7.10 -9.10 -8.52
C GLY A 38 5.97 -9.97 -7.98
N GLY A 39 5.91 -11.24 -8.39
CA GLY A 39 5.07 -12.30 -7.82
C GLY A 39 3.74 -11.82 -7.22
N SER A 40 2.85 -11.23 -8.02
CA SER A 40 1.49 -11.03 -7.54
C SER A 40 0.96 -12.42 -7.22
N ILE A 41 0.60 -12.66 -5.96
CA ILE A 41 -0.25 -13.76 -5.57
C ILE A 41 -1.50 -13.57 -6.44
N GLY A 42 -1.65 -14.42 -7.47
CA GLY A 42 -2.30 -14.06 -8.73
C GLY A 42 -3.57 -13.23 -8.54
N SER A 43 -3.54 -11.96 -8.94
CA SER A 43 -4.61 -10.94 -9.05
C SER A 43 -5.74 -10.83 -7.99
N GLU A 44 -5.95 -11.80 -7.11
CA GLU A 44 -7.11 -11.93 -6.24
C GLU A 44 -6.82 -11.52 -4.79
N LEU A 45 -5.55 -11.27 -4.42
CA LEU A 45 -5.14 -11.12 -3.01
C LEU A 45 -4.18 -9.95 -2.71
N TRP A 46 -3.99 -8.98 -3.62
CA TRP A 46 -3.08 -7.86 -3.33
C TRP A 46 -3.67 -6.81 -2.38
N TRP A 47 -5.00 -6.77 -2.26
CA TRP A 47 -5.71 -5.90 -1.33
C TRP A 47 -6.86 -6.67 -0.69
N GLU A 48 -7.14 -6.39 0.58
CA GLU A 48 -8.19 -7.00 1.37
C GLU A 48 -9.26 -5.96 1.68
N VAL A 49 -10.54 -6.33 1.53
CA VAL A 49 -11.66 -5.53 2.02
C VAL A 49 -12.03 -6.02 3.42
N GLY A 50 -11.73 -5.21 4.43
CA GLY A 50 -12.04 -5.54 5.81
C GLY A 50 -13.53 -5.57 6.13
N VAL A 51 -13.87 -6.22 7.25
CA VAL A 51 -15.21 -6.11 7.84
C VAL A 51 -15.31 -4.79 8.61
N ALA A 52 -16.46 -4.10 8.50
CA ALA A 52 -16.75 -2.87 9.21
C ALA A 52 -16.40 -2.99 10.71
N GLU A 53 -15.68 -1.99 11.23
CA GLU A 53 -15.22 -1.96 12.61
C GLU A 53 -16.36 -1.69 13.61
N VAL A 54 -17.29 -0.80 13.24
CA VAL A 54 -18.44 -0.42 14.06
C VAL A 54 -19.72 -0.84 13.34
N SER A 55 -20.53 -1.66 14.01
CA SER A 55 -21.86 -2.04 13.55
C SER A 55 -22.71 -2.52 14.72
N GLU A 56 -23.98 -2.16 14.73
CA GLU A 56 -24.94 -2.67 15.72
C GLU A 56 -25.38 -4.10 15.43
N LEU A 57 -25.25 -4.55 14.17
CA LEU A 57 -25.68 -5.87 13.72
C LEU A 57 -24.75 -6.98 14.25
N ASP A 58 -25.31 -7.93 14.99
CA ASP A 58 -24.53 -9.03 15.60
C ASP A 58 -23.81 -9.89 14.56
N ARG A 59 -24.40 -10.08 13.37
CA ARG A 59 -23.75 -10.79 12.25
C ARG A 59 -22.45 -10.11 11.80
N VAL A 60 -22.39 -8.78 11.84
CA VAL A 60 -21.21 -8.00 11.44
C VAL A 60 -20.14 -8.07 12.53
N LYS A 61 -20.52 -7.94 13.80
CA LYS A 61 -19.59 -8.14 14.94
C LYS A 61 -18.96 -9.53 14.91
N ALA A 62 -19.77 -10.57 14.62
CA ALA A 62 -19.29 -11.94 14.49
C ALA A 62 -18.36 -12.12 13.27
N ALA A 63 -18.68 -11.49 12.14
CA ALA A 63 -17.80 -11.48 10.97
C ALA A 63 -16.46 -10.78 11.26
N ARG A 64 -16.48 -9.66 11.99
CA ARG A 64 -15.26 -8.94 12.39
C ARG A 64 -14.35 -9.79 13.28
N LYS A 65 -14.90 -10.49 14.28
CA LYS A 65 -14.13 -11.43 15.11
C LYS A 65 -13.45 -12.53 14.29
N ARG A 66 -14.12 -13.07 13.28
CA ARG A 66 -13.53 -14.08 12.38
C ARG A 66 -12.44 -13.48 11.50
N TYR A 67 -12.67 -12.29 10.97
CA TYR A 67 -11.71 -11.52 10.19
C TYR A 67 -10.42 -11.28 10.99
N ASP A 68 -10.52 -10.75 12.22
CA ASP A 68 -9.35 -10.45 13.06
C ASP A 68 -8.55 -11.72 13.40
N ALA A 69 -9.23 -12.84 13.67
CA ALA A 69 -8.59 -14.14 13.90
C ALA A 69 -7.88 -14.69 12.65
N GLY A 70 -8.39 -14.42 11.45
CA GLY A 70 -7.76 -14.75 10.18
C GLY A 70 -6.56 -13.86 9.88
N LYS A 71 -6.69 -12.55 10.13
CA LYS A 71 -5.64 -11.54 9.93
C LYS A 71 -4.38 -11.89 10.71
N ALA A 72 -4.51 -12.33 11.96
CA ALA A 72 -3.40 -12.78 12.81
C ALA A 72 -2.62 -13.98 12.24
N LYS A 73 -3.20 -14.73 11.29
CA LYS A 73 -2.56 -15.89 10.65
C LYS A 73 -1.94 -15.57 9.29
N GLN A 74 -2.12 -14.36 8.75
CA GLN A 74 -1.52 -13.97 7.49
C GLN A 74 0.01 -13.97 7.62
N LYS A 75 0.68 -14.51 6.60
CA LYS A 75 2.14 -14.54 6.49
C LYS A 75 2.57 -13.81 5.24
N VAL A 76 3.62 -13.00 5.35
CA VAL A 76 4.33 -12.54 4.17
C VAL A 76 5.05 -13.74 3.54
N MET A 77 5.03 -13.84 2.23
CA MET A 77 5.89 -14.78 1.52
C MET A 77 7.33 -14.30 1.71
N VAL A 78 8.14 -15.09 2.40
CA VAL A 78 9.60 -14.95 2.48
C VAL A 78 10.21 -16.11 1.73
#